data_AF-A0A7C9TMC3-F1
#
_entry.id   AF-A0A7C9TMC3-F1
#
_cell.length_a   1.000
_cell.length_b   1.000
_cell.length_c   1.000
_cell.angle_alpha   90.00
_cell.angle_beta   90.00
_cell.angle_gamma   90.00
#
_symmetry.space_group_name_H-M   'P 1'
#
loop_
_entity.id
_entity.type
_entity.pdbx_description
1 polymer ?
#
loop_
_entity_poly.entity_id
_entity_poly.type
_entity_poly.pdbx_seq_one_letter_code
_entity_poly.pdbx_strand_id
1 'polypeptide(L)'
;MQKITIRPVWTIQAPEGGTLPPRVLELLVQVQAQGSLLAACQALGMSYRHGWDLVRQGEAQFGTTLLHMERGKGSTLTPLGEKLVWADHRITARLKPVLDSLASELAVEIGRTVQAQPTVLRIQASHGFAVEALVERLQQNGQAVELRYVTSTAAAAALHDGACDAAGFHLPEGALREQARGWYGRWLADEDLRLIDVATRRQGLMVAPGNPRKVYELADLLRPEVRFINRQAGSGTRLLLEGLLAQAGLDAGAIPGFEQGEFTHAAVAAFVASGMADVGFGLETPARHFKLDFLPLASERYFLLCRASSLATPALQALLGVLHDPDFQARVDALPGYAARHCGRVEPLPPPPG
;
A
#
# COMPACT_ATOMS: atom_id res chain seq x y z
N MET A 1 9.07 -2.51 19.43
CA MET A 1 7.81 -1.75 19.46
C MET A 1 7.45 -1.44 20.90
N GLN A 2 7.00 -0.20 21.18
CA GLN A 2 6.45 0.14 22.49
C GLN A 2 5.05 -0.47 22.63
N LYS A 3 4.71 -0.97 23.82
CA LYS A 3 3.38 -1.54 24.10
C LYS A 3 2.41 -0.40 24.36
N ILE A 4 1.45 -0.19 23.47
CA ILE A 4 0.36 0.76 23.66
C ILE A 4 -0.80 0.06 24.38
N THR A 5 -1.48 0.77 25.27
CA THR A 5 -2.67 0.28 25.96
C THR A 5 -3.68 1.41 26.07
N ILE A 6 -4.89 1.18 25.57
CA ILE A 6 -6.01 2.12 25.66
C ILE A 6 -7.01 1.54 26.68
N ARG A 7 -7.48 2.37 27.61
CA ARG A 7 -8.47 1.98 28.62
C ARG A 7 -9.66 2.93 28.59
N PRO A 8 -10.91 2.41 28.59
CA PRO A 8 -12.08 3.27 28.68
C PRO A 8 -12.21 3.83 30.10
N VAL A 9 -12.63 5.09 30.20
CA VAL A 9 -13.00 5.72 31.47
C VAL A 9 -14.41 6.27 31.32
N TRP A 10 -15.27 5.98 32.28
CA TRP A 10 -16.63 6.52 32.33
C TRP A 10 -16.87 7.21 33.68
N THR A 11 -17.70 8.24 33.66
CA THR A 11 -17.93 9.12 34.81
C THR A 11 -19.41 9.32 35.04
N ILE A 12 -19.79 9.52 36.30
CA ILE A 12 -21.18 9.78 36.69
C ILE A 12 -21.26 11.20 37.24
N GLN A 13 -22.13 12.02 36.65
CA GLN A 13 -22.36 13.39 37.08
C GLN A 13 -23.62 13.47 37.94
N ALA A 14 -23.53 14.19 39.07
CA ALA A 14 -24.66 14.49 39.92
C ALA A 14 -25.53 15.61 39.32
N PRO A 15 -26.86 15.61 39.55
CA PRO A 15 -27.75 16.68 39.08
C PRO A 15 -27.38 18.08 39.58
N GLU A 16 -26.81 18.18 40.79
CA GLU A 16 -26.48 19.46 41.44
C GLU A 16 -25.03 19.93 41.16
N GLY A 17 -24.32 19.26 40.25
CA GLY A 17 -22.93 19.56 39.92
C GLY A 17 -21.95 18.79 40.80
N GLY A 18 -21.08 18.01 40.16
CA GLY A 18 -20.11 17.13 40.82
C GLY A 18 -19.91 15.85 39.99
N THR A 19 -18.65 15.47 39.77
CA THR A 19 -18.33 14.25 39.00
C THR A 19 -17.74 13.21 39.94
N LEU A 20 -18.32 12.02 39.94
CA LEU A 20 -17.77 10.90 40.71
C LEU A 20 -16.37 10.60 40.18
N PRO A 21 -15.33 10.58 41.03
CA PRO A 21 -14.00 10.20 40.58
C PRO A 21 -14.02 8.79 39.97
N PRO A 22 -13.45 8.59 38.77
CA PRO A 22 -13.39 7.25 38.15
C PRO A 22 -12.79 6.18 39.06
N ARG A 23 -11.89 6.62 39.96
CA ARG A 23 -11.19 5.77 40.92
C ARG A 23 -12.11 5.10 41.95
N VAL A 24 -13.32 5.63 42.15
CA VAL A 24 -14.35 4.96 42.97
C VAL A 24 -14.76 3.64 42.31
N LEU A 25 -14.97 3.64 40.99
CA LEU A 25 -15.38 2.43 40.26
C LEU A 25 -14.25 1.39 40.26
N GLU A 26 -13.01 1.81 40.00
CA GLU A 26 -11.84 0.93 40.09
C GLU A 26 -11.73 0.26 41.48
N LEU A 27 -12.00 1.02 42.54
CA LEU A 27 -12.00 0.51 43.91
C LEU A 27 -13.09 -0.53 44.13
N LEU A 28 -14.33 -0.26 43.69
CA LEU A 28 -15.43 -1.23 43.83
C LEU A 28 -15.18 -2.53 43.07
N VAL A 29 -14.60 -2.46 41.87
CA VAL A 29 -14.17 -3.65 41.09
C VAL A 29 -13.16 -4.47 41.89
N GLN A 30 -12.18 -3.83 42.51
CA GLN A 30 -11.19 -4.52 43.34
C GLN A 30 -11.78 -5.05 44.64
N VAL A 31 -12.75 -4.38 45.24
CA VAL A 31 -13.46 -4.91 46.42
C VAL A 31 -14.24 -6.17 46.06
N GLN A 32 -14.91 -6.21 44.90
CA GLN A 32 -15.59 -7.42 44.43
C GLN A 32 -14.61 -8.59 44.25
N ALA A 33 -13.44 -8.32 43.67
CA ALA A 33 -12.44 -9.34 43.38
C ALA A 33 -11.73 -9.87 44.64
N GLN A 34 -11.46 -9.00 45.62
CA GLN A 34 -10.64 -9.32 46.79
C GLN A 34 -11.45 -9.59 48.07
N GLY A 35 -12.75 -9.23 48.10
CA GLY A 35 -13.61 -9.33 49.28
C GLY A 35 -13.19 -8.42 50.45
N SER A 36 -12.31 -7.44 50.21
CA SER A 36 -11.73 -6.59 51.25
C SER A 36 -11.35 -5.21 50.71
N LEU A 37 -11.82 -4.15 51.37
CA LEU A 37 -11.42 -2.78 51.06
C LEU A 37 -9.91 -2.55 51.24
N LEU A 38 -9.30 -3.18 52.24
CA LEU A 38 -7.86 -3.05 52.49
C LEU A 38 -7.05 -3.68 51.34
N ALA A 39 -7.41 -4.90 50.94
CA ALA A 39 -6.75 -5.59 49.84
C ALA A 39 -6.97 -4.85 48.50
N ALA A 40 -8.17 -4.31 48.28
CA ALA A 40 -8.45 -3.48 47.12
C ALA A 40 -7.58 -2.21 47.06
N CYS A 41 -7.40 -1.53 48.20
CA CYS A 41 -6.51 -0.36 48.29
C CYS A 41 -5.05 -0.73 47.97
N GLN A 42 -4.58 -1.87 48.48
CA GLN A 42 -3.23 -2.38 48.19
C GLN A 42 -3.05 -2.69 46.71
N ALA A 43 -4.03 -3.33 46.06
CA ALA A 43 -4.01 -3.63 44.63
C ALA A 43 -3.96 -2.36 43.76
N LEU A 44 -4.57 -1.27 44.22
CA LEU A 44 -4.58 0.03 43.52
C LEU A 44 -3.45 0.98 43.95
N GLY A 45 -2.54 0.53 44.83
CA GLY A 45 -1.42 1.34 45.32
C GLY A 45 -1.85 2.58 46.10
N MET A 46 -2.96 2.53 46.82
CA MET A 46 -3.49 3.65 47.62
C MET A 46 -3.56 3.34 49.11
N SER A 47 -3.60 4.38 49.94
CA SER A 47 -3.79 4.22 51.38
C SER A 47 -5.23 3.81 51.72
N TYR A 48 -5.40 3.06 52.80
CA TYR A 48 -6.73 2.64 53.29
C TYR A 48 -7.65 3.84 53.58
N ARG A 49 -7.09 4.93 54.12
CA ARG A 49 -7.82 6.18 54.36
C ARG A 49 -8.35 6.77 53.06
N HIS A 50 -7.52 6.83 52.02
CA HIS A 50 -7.93 7.35 50.72
C HIS A 50 -9.04 6.49 50.08
N GLY A 51 -8.94 5.16 50.17
CA GLY A 51 -10.00 4.27 49.71
C GLY A 51 -11.32 4.51 50.42
N TRP A 52 -11.29 4.73 51.74
CA TRP A 52 -12.48 5.11 52.51
C TRP A 52 -13.07 6.45 52.11
N ASP A 53 -12.23 7.45 51.85
CA ASP A 53 -12.69 8.77 51.40
C ASP A 53 -13.39 8.66 50.03
N LEU A 54 -12.87 7.82 49.11
CA LEU A 54 -13.49 7.53 47.82
C LEU A 54 -14.87 6.87 47.98
N VAL A 55 -15.00 5.89 48.88
CA VAL A 55 -16.30 5.25 49.17
C VAL A 55 -17.30 6.28 49.67
N ARG A 56 -16.91 7.11 50.66
CA ARG A 56 -17.80 8.15 51.22
C ARG A 56 -18.23 9.18 50.18
N GLN A 57 -17.35 9.56 49.26
CA GLN A 57 -17.70 10.45 48.15
C GLN A 57 -18.76 9.82 47.25
N GLY A 58 -18.59 8.53 46.91
CA GLY A 58 -19.60 7.79 46.15
C GLY A 58 -20.93 7.69 46.89
N GLU A 59 -20.90 7.34 48.17
CA GLU A 59 -22.11 7.21 48.98
C GLU A 59 -22.86 8.53 49.15
N ALA A 60 -22.12 9.63 49.33
CA ALA A 60 -22.69 10.98 49.38
C ALA A 60 -23.38 11.35 48.06
N GLN A 61 -22.79 10.98 46.92
CA GLN A 61 -23.35 11.29 45.61
C GLN A 61 -24.61 10.45 45.29
N PHE A 62 -24.65 9.18 45.69
CA PHE A 62 -25.80 8.31 45.43
C PHE A 62 -26.87 8.36 46.52
N GLY A 63 -26.57 8.98 47.68
CA GLY A 63 -27.46 9.00 48.84
C GLY A 63 -27.68 7.61 49.46
N THR A 64 -26.82 6.63 49.16
CA THR A 64 -26.92 5.26 49.67
C THR A 64 -25.55 4.61 49.79
N THR A 65 -25.47 3.53 50.55
CA THR A 65 -24.22 2.80 50.80
C THR A 65 -23.76 2.03 49.56
N LEU A 66 -22.45 1.99 49.33
CA LEU A 66 -21.82 1.24 48.25
C LEU A 66 -21.18 -0.07 48.74
N LEU A 67 -20.86 -0.14 50.04
CA LEU A 67 -20.25 -1.28 50.69
C LEU A 67 -20.97 -1.69 51.97
N HIS A 68 -21.04 -2.98 52.22
CA HIS A 68 -21.32 -3.56 53.53
C HIS A 68 -20.01 -4.01 54.18
N MET A 69 -19.89 -3.77 55.48
CA MET A 69 -18.74 -4.22 56.26
C MET A 69 -19.19 -5.08 57.42
N GLU A 70 -18.66 -6.29 57.48
CA GLU A 70 -18.83 -7.19 58.59
C GLU A 70 -17.51 -7.34 59.35
N ARG A 71 -17.54 -7.09 60.67
CA ARG A 71 -16.37 -7.28 61.52
C ARG A 71 -15.86 -8.71 61.39
N GLY A 72 -14.62 -8.86 60.95
CA GLY A 72 -13.95 -10.16 60.78
C GLY A 72 -14.26 -10.91 59.47
N LYS A 73 -15.10 -10.37 58.59
CA LYS A 73 -15.53 -11.05 57.34
C LYS A 73 -15.27 -10.27 56.05
N GLY A 74 -14.72 -9.06 56.14
CA GLY A 74 -14.30 -8.28 54.98
C GLY A 74 -15.32 -7.22 54.53
N SER A 75 -15.25 -6.85 53.25
CA SER A 75 -16.07 -5.81 52.63
C SER A 75 -16.78 -6.39 51.41
N THR A 76 -18.11 -6.32 51.37
CA THR A 76 -18.93 -6.77 50.25
C THR A 76 -19.65 -5.58 49.60
N LEU A 77 -20.02 -5.71 48.32
CA LEU A 77 -20.76 -4.66 47.61
C LEU A 77 -22.22 -4.65 48.03
N THR A 78 -22.84 -3.47 48.07
CA THR A 78 -24.30 -3.35 48.11
C THR A 78 -24.91 -3.61 46.72
N PRO A 79 -26.23 -3.76 46.58
CA PRO A 79 -26.85 -3.93 45.25
C PRO A 79 -26.54 -2.81 44.25
N LEU A 80 -26.32 -1.57 44.73
CA LEU A 80 -25.87 -0.48 43.87
C LEU A 80 -24.39 -0.67 43.47
N GLY A 81 -23.52 -1.00 44.43
CA GLY A 81 -22.11 -1.31 44.16
C GLY A 81 -21.95 -2.44 43.13
N GLU A 82 -22.75 -3.50 43.25
CA GLU A 82 -22.78 -4.60 42.28
C GLU A 82 -23.22 -4.15 40.88
N LYS A 83 -24.26 -3.30 40.78
CA LYS A 83 -24.71 -2.76 39.49
C LYS A 83 -23.65 -1.87 38.82
N LEU A 84 -22.92 -1.07 39.60
CA LEU A 84 -21.84 -0.23 39.09
C LEU A 84 -20.68 -1.08 38.53
N VAL A 85 -20.27 -2.11 39.27
CA VAL A 85 -19.24 -3.05 38.80
C VAL A 85 -19.71 -3.86 37.60
N TRP A 86 -20.97 -4.30 37.58
CA TRP A 86 -21.57 -4.94 36.41
C TRP A 86 -21.55 -4.03 35.18
N ALA A 87 -21.86 -2.74 35.33
CA ALA A 87 -21.82 -1.78 34.24
C ALA A 87 -20.38 -1.61 33.71
N ASP A 88 -19.39 -1.53 34.60
CA ASP A 88 -17.98 -1.45 34.25
C ASP A 88 -17.51 -2.68 33.45
N HIS A 89 -17.80 -3.89 33.94
CA HIS A 89 -17.49 -5.13 33.25
C HIS A 89 -18.17 -5.20 31.88
N ARG A 90 -19.43 -4.78 31.78
CA ARG A 90 -20.18 -4.78 30.51
C ARG A 90 -19.59 -3.82 29.49
N ILE A 91 -19.22 -2.60 29.91
CA ILE A 91 -18.59 -1.60 29.05
C ILE A 91 -17.22 -2.11 28.59
N THR A 92 -16.40 -2.58 29.54
CA THR A 92 -15.07 -3.11 29.25
C THR A 92 -15.13 -4.29 28.29
N ALA A 93 -15.98 -5.30 28.55
CA ALA A 93 -16.12 -6.46 27.67
C ALA A 93 -16.53 -6.08 26.23
N ARG A 94 -17.37 -5.06 26.07
CA ARG A 94 -17.85 -4.61 24.76
C ARG A 94 -16.81 -3.78 24.00
N LEU A 95 -16.04 -2.94 24.70
CA LEU A 95 -15.09 -2.02 24.08
C LEU A 95 -13.68 -2.62 23.94
N LYS A 96 -13.31 -3.59 24.78
CA LYS A 96 -11.96 -4.17 24.82
C LYS A 96 -11.45 -4.62 23.45
N PRO A 97 -12.21 -5.38 22.62
CA PRO A 97 -11.73 -5.79 21.30
C PRO A 97 -11.45 -4.60 20.37
N VAL A 98 -12.32 -3.58 20.39
CA VAL A 98 -12.17 -2.38 19.56
C VAL A 98 -10.96 -1.56 20.00
N LEU A 99 -10.80 -1.37 21.31
CA LEU A 99 -9.67 -0.63 21.87
C LEU A 99 -8.34 -1.36 21.68
N ASP A 100 -8.31 -2.70 21.69
CA ASP A 100 -7.10 -3.48 21.40
C ASP A 100 -6.70 -3.41 19.92
N SER A 101 -7.67 -3.35 19.01
CA SER A 101 -7.42 -3.06 17.58
C SER A 101 -6.77 -1.68 17.42
N LEU A 102 -7.40 -0.64 17.99
CA LEU A 102 -6.90 0.73 17.93
C LEU A 102 -5.51 0.87 18.57
N ALA A 103 -5.26 0.20 19.69
CA ALA A 103 -3.95 0.20 20.34
C ALA A 103 -2.88 -0.46 19.45
N SER A 104 -3.24 -1.50 18.70
CA SER A 104 -2.35 -2.19 17.77
C SER A 104 -2.05 -1.33 16.54
N GLU A 105 -3.07 -0.71 15.95
CA GLU A 105 -2.94 0.24 14.84
C GLU A 105 -2.03 1.41 15.22
N LEU A 106 -2.27 2.02 16.39
CA LEU A 106 -1.44 3.12 16.89
C LEU A 106 0.00 2.68 17.19
N ALA A 107 0.21 1.45 17.67
CA ALA A 107 1.56 0.94 17.96
C ALA A 107 2.37 0.73 16.68
N VAL A 108 1.71 0.33 15.59
CA VAL A 108 2.31 0.25 14.25
C VAL A 108 2.64 1.66 13.77
N GLU A 109 1.72 2.61 13.88
CA GLU A 109 1.91 3.96 13.36
C GLU A 109 3.00 4.74 14.11
N ILE A 110 3.02 4.68 15.45
CA ILE A 110 4.11 5.26 16.24
C ILE A 110 5.43 4.53 15.98
N GLY A 111 5.39 3.21 15.77
CA GLY A 111 6.56 2.41 15.41
C GLY A 111 7.22 2.87 14.11
N ARG A 112 6.41 3.24 13.11
CA ARG A 112 6.87 3.82 11.83
C ARG A 112 7.59 5.15 12.02
N THR A 113 7.12 5.99 12.95
CA THR A 113 7.71 7.32 13.20
C THR A 113 8.97 7.27 14.07
N VAL A 114 9.11 6.26 14.94
CA VAL A 114 10.20 6.19 15.95
C VAL A 114 11.43 5.39 15.46
N GLN A 115 11.32 4.55 14.43
CA GLN A 115 12.45 3.75 13.95
C GLN A 115 13.21 4.41 12.78
N ALA A 116 14.33 5.04 13.11
CA ALA A 116 15.44 5.28 12.19
C ALA A 116 16.34 4.03 12.10
N GLN A 117 15.92 3.04 11.32
CA GLN A 117 16.76 2.01 10.70
C GLN A 117 16.32 1.92 9.24
N PRO A 118 17.15 1.44 8.28
CA PRO A 118 16.75 1.41 6.88
C PRO A 118 15.52 0.52 6.74
N THR A 119 14.35 1.14 6.65
CA THR A 119 13.10 0.43 6.40
C THR A 119 13.28 -0.22 5.04
N VAL A 120 13.11 -1.54 5.01
CA VAL A 120 13.11 -2.30 3.75
C VAL A 120 12.16 -1.58 2.79
N LEU A 121 12.68 -1.16 1.64
CA LEU A 121 11.89 -0.46 0.64
C LEU A 121 11.07 -1.50 -0.12
N ARG A 122 9.75 -1.48 0.05
CA ARG A 122 8.84 -2.42 -0.60
C ARG A 122 8.38 -1.84 -1.94
N ILE A 123 8.77 -2.47 -3.02
CA ILE A 123 8.41 -2.08 -4.39
C ILE A 123 7.54 -3.16 -5.00
N GLN A 124 6.38 -2.77 -5.53
CA GLN A 124 5.57 -3.65 -6.38
C GLN A 124 5.48 -3.07 -7.77
N ALA A 125 5.92 -3.80 -8.80
CA ALA A 125 6.07 -3.25 -10.14
C ALA A 125 5.94 -4.32 -11.22
N SER A 126 5.60 -3.92 -12.44
CA SER A 126 5.73 -4.83 -13.59
C SER A 126 7.20 -5.01 -14.00
N HIS A 127 7.53 -6.20 -14.52
CA HIS A 127 8.86 -6.50 -15.07
C HIS A 127 9.34 -5.41 -16.04
N GLY A 128 10.60 -5.02 -15.91
CA GLY A 128 11.21 -4.00 -16.77
C GLY A 128 12.65 -3.69 -16.37
N PHE A 129 13.47 -3.43 -17.39
CA PHE A 129 14.92 -3.26 -17.24
C PHE A 129 15.33 -2.08 -16.35
N ALA A 130 14.61 -0.96 -16.42
CA ALA A 130 14.89 0.20 -15.56
C ALA A 130 14.62 -0.07 -14.07
N VAL A 131 13.59 -0.87 -13.75
CA VAL A 131 13.30 -1.26 -12.35
C VAL A 131 14.34 -2.24 -11.84
N GLU A 132 14.75 -3.20 -12.66
CA GLU A 132 15.85 -4.12 -12.33
C GLU A 132 17.15 -3.35 -12.06
N ALA A 133 17.53 -2.43 -12.95
CA ALA A 133 18.71 -1.58 -12.76
C ALA A 133 18.61 -0.70 -11.49
N LEU A 134 17.42 -0.19 -11.17
CA LEU A 134 17.17 0.61 -9.97
C LEU A 134 17.36 -0.22 -8.70
N VAL A 135 16.76 -1.41 -8.66
CA VAL A 135 16.83 -2.31 -7.50
C VAL A 135 18.27 -2.78 -7.27
N GLU A 136 18.99 -3.14 -8.33
CA GLU A 136 20.41 -3.47 -8.23
C GLU A 136 21.24 -2.32 -7.66
N ARG A 137 21.04 -1.09 -8.14
CA ARG A 137 21.79 0.08 -7.67
C ARG A 137 21.44 0.43 -6.23
N LEU A 138 20.17 0.28 -5.82
CA LEU A 138 19.76 0.44 -4.42
C LEU A 138 20.44 -0.57 -3.50
N GLN A 139 20.45 -1.84 -3.89
CA GLN A 139 21.10 -2.91 -3.13
C GLN A 139 22.62 -2.70 -3.03
N GLN A 140 23.27 -2.26 -4.12
CA GLN A 140 24.69 -1.88 -4.12
C GLN A 140 24.99 -0.73 -3.15
N ASN A 141 24.06 0.21 -2.99
CA ASN A 141 24.16 1.32 -2.05
C ASN A 141 23.77 0.91 -0.61
N GLY A 142 23.53 -0.38 -0.34
CA GLY A 142 23.20 -0.90 0.98
C GLY A 142 21.73 -0.73 1.39
N GLN A 143 20.84 -0.28 0.50
CA GLN A 143 19.41 -0.21 0.77
C GLN A 143 18.79 -1.60 0.63
N ALA A 144 18.14 -2.07 1.69
CA ALA A 144 17.33 -3.29 1.62
C ALA A 144 16.08 -3.02 0.78
N VAL A 145 15.82 -3.86 -0.21
CA VAL A 145 14.67 -3.74 -1.13
C VAL A 145 13.93 -5.07 -1.20
N GLU A 146 12.61 -5.03 -1.00
CA GLU A 146 11.70 -6.13 -1.30
C GLU A 146 10.96 -5.81 -2.60
N LEU A 147 11.25 -6.56 -3.67
CA LEU A 147 10.61 -6.38 -4.97
C LEU A 147 9.61 -7.52 -5.23
N ARG A 148 8.36 -7.17 -5.56
CA ARG A 148 7.37 -8.13 -6.07
C ARG A 148 6.91 -7.74 -7.46
N TYR A 149 7.01 -8.68 -8.40
CA TYR A 149 6.54 -8.46 -9.75
C TYR A 149 5.03 -8.69 -9.86
N VAL A 150 4.30 -7.64 -10.25
CA VAL A 150 2.83 -7.64 -10.40
C VAL A 150 2.41 -6.73 -11.55
N THR A 151 1.14 -6.75 -11.95
CA THR A 151 0.60 -5.79 -12.94
C THR A 151 0.51 -4.39 -12.34
N SER A 152 0.53 -3.33 -13.16
CA SER A 152 0.40 -1.93 -12.68
C SER A 152 -0.87 -1.73 -11.85
N THR A 153 -1.96 -2.41 -12.21
CA THR A 153 -3.21 -2.41 -11.45
C THR A 153 -3.03 -2.99 -10.05
N ALA A 154 -2.39 -4.15 -9.93
CA ALA A 154 -2.13 -4.78 -8.64
C ALA A 154 -1.13 -3.97 -7.79
N ALA A 155 -0.12 -3.35 -8.43
CA ALA A 155 0.81 -2.45 -7.77
C ALA A 155 0.10 -1.22 -7.19
N ALA A 156 -0.79 -0.58 -7.97
CA ALA A 156 -1.57 0.57 -7.50
C ALA A 156 -2.50 0.20 -6.33
N ALA A 157 -3.16 -0.97 -6.40
CA ALA A 157 -3.96 -1.49 -5.30
C ALA A 157 -3.11 -1.75 -4.04
N ALA A 158 -1.94 -2.38 -4.19
CA ALA A 158 -1.03 -2.62 -3.08
C ALA A 158 -0.54 -1.32 -2.41
N LEU A 159 -0.30 -0.27 -3.19
CA LEU A 159 0.01 1.04 -2.64
C LEU A 159 -1.17 1.61 -1.87
N HIS A 160 -2.37 1.59 -2.46
CA HIS A 160 -3.61 2.04 -1.80
C HIS A 160 -3.82 1.36 -0.45
N ASP A 161 -3.62 0.04 -0.37
CA ASP A 161 -3.78 -0.76 0.85
C ASP A 161 -2.59 -0.65 1.84
N GLY A 162 -1.53 0.09 1.50
CA GLY A 162 -0.33 0.24 2.34
C GLY A 162 0.61 -0.97 2.34
N ALA A 163 0.40 -1.91 1.41
CA ALA A 163 1.19 -3.13 1.25
C ALA A 163 2.56 -2.89 0.56
N CYS A 164 2.78 -1.72 -0.06
CA CYS A 164 4.09 -1.29 -0.56
C CYS A 164 4.33 0.20 -0.37
N ASP A 165 5.59 0.62 -0.53
CA ASP A 165 6.04 2.00 -0.38
C ASP A 165 6.13 2.71 -1.75
N ALA A 166 6.44 1.95 -2.80
CA ALA A 166 6.44 2.42 -4.18
C ALA A 166 5.75 1.41 -5.11
N ALA A 167 4.94 1.92 -6.04
CA ALA A 167 4.22 1.12 -7.03
C ALA A 167 4.60 1.49 -8.46
N GLY A 168 5.06 0.52 -9.25
CA GLY A 168 5.35 0.68 -10.66
C GLY A 168 4.11 0.96 -11.47
N PHE A 169 4.15 2.04 -12.24
CA PHE A 169 3.04 2.56 -13.01
C PHE A 169 3.54 3.11 -14.35
N HIS A 170 2.71 3.12 -15.38
CA HIS A 170 3.10 3.71 -16.66
C HIS A 170 1.89 4.29 -17.39
N LEU A 171 2.15 5.34 -18.15
CA LEU A 171 1.17 5.99 -19.00
C LEU A 171 1.74 6.17 -20.40
N PRO A 172 0.98 5.83 -21.45
CA PRO A 172 1.35 6.18 -22.80
C PRO A 172 1.42 7.70 -22.97
N GLU A 173 2.30 8.14 -23.87
CA GLU A 173 2.33 9.53 -24.33
C GLU A 173 1.26 9.75 -25.40
N GLY A 174 0.79 11.00 -25.55
CA GLY A 174 -0.21 11.36 -26.56
C GLY A 174 -1.64 10.97 -26.20
N ALA A 175 -2.45 10.72 -27.22
CA ALA A 175 -3.91 10.63 -27.12
C ALA A 175 -4.42 9.45 -26.26
N LEU A 176 -3.63 8.38 -26.12
CA LEU A 176 -4.01 7.21 -25.31
C LEU A 176 -3.84 7.44 -23.80
N ARG A 177 -3.20 8.54 -23.40
CA ARG A 177 -2.92 8.83 -21.99
C ARG A 177 -4.19 8.88 -21.15
N GLU A 178 -5.24 9.52 -21.67
CA GLU A 178 -6.51 9.69 -20.95
C GLU A 178 -7.26 8.39 -20.76
N GLN A 179 -7.32 7.57 -21.81
CA GLN A 179 -7.93 6.25 -21.75
C GLN A 179 -7.22 5.35 -20.73
N ALA A 180 -5.88 5.33 -20.77
CA ALA A 180 -5.09 4.58 -19.80
C ALA A 180 -5.33 5.10 -18.38
N ARG A 181 -5.40 6.43 -18.17
CA ARG A 181 -5.70 7.03 -16.87
C ARG A 181 -7.07 6.63 -16.35
N GLY A 182 -8.11 6.64 -17.19
CA GLY A 182 -9.46 6.20 -16.81
C GLY A 182 -9.49 4.77 -16.28
N TRP A 183 -8.73 3.86 -16.90
CA TRP A 183 -8.60 2.48 -16.44
C TRP A 183 -8.08 2.35 -15.01
N TYR A 184 -7.16 3.24 -14.62
CA TYR A 184 -6.55 3.25 -13.29
C TYR A 184 -7.26 4.18 -12.28
N GLY A 185 -8.26 4.95 -12.70
CA GLY A 185 -8.85 6.06 -11.94
C GLY A 185 -9.23 5.72 -10.50
N ARG A 186 -9.79 4.53 -10.25
CA ARG A 186 -10.20 4.10 -8.89
C ARG A 186 -9.05 3.97 -7.88
N TRP A 187 -7.81 3.79 -8.33
CA TRP A 187 -6.63 3.71 -7.45
C TRP A 187 -5.79 4.99 -7.46
N LEU A 188 -6.17 5.96 -8.29
CA LEU A 188 -5.43 7.20 -8.56
C LEU A 188 -6.18 8.44 -8.02
N ALA A 189 -7.23 8.26 -7.23
CA ALA A 189 -8.12 9.33 -6.76
C ALA A 189 -7.64 10.02 -5.46
N ASP A 190 -6.49 9.65 -4.92
CA ASP A 190 -5.97 10.16 -3.66
C ASP A 190 -4.96 11.32 -3.90
N GLU A 191 -5.24 12.48 -3.32
CA GLU A 191 -4.41 13.70 -3.45
C GLU A 191 -3.03 13.57 -2.75
N ASP A 192 -2.85 12.59 -1.86
CA ASP A 192 -1.55 12.29 -1.27
C ASP A 192 -0.62 11.54 -2.25
N LEU A 193 -1.12 11.08 -3.40
CA LEU A 193 -0.28 10.38 -4.36
C LEU A 193 0.68 11.30 -5.10
N ARG A 194 1.90 10.79 -5.31
CA ARG A 194 2.98 11.43 -6.06
C ARG A 194 3.52 10.48 -7.12
N LEU A 195 3.85 11.04 -8.27
CA LEU A 195 4.53 10.37 -9.36
C LEU A 195 6.02 10.69 -9.27
N ILE A 196 6.87 9.67 -9.30
CA ILE A 196 8.31 9.81 -9.47
C ILE A 196 8.65 9.27 -10.87
N ASP A 197 9.18 10.13 -11.74
CA ASP A 197 9.56 9.71 -13.10
C ASP A 197 10.82 8.83 -13.05
N VAL A 198 10.82 7.75 -13.82
CA VAL A 198 11.96 6.82 -13.93
C VAL A 198 12.54 6.84 -15.33
N ALA A 199 11.69 6.73 -16.36
CA ALA A 199 12.13 6.72 -17.75
C ALA A 199 10.94 6.87 -18.72
N THR A 200 11.20 7.43 -19.90
CA THR A 200 10.39 7.16 -21.09
C THR A 200 10.90 5.89 -21.75
N ARG A 201 10.00 5.05 -22.28
CA ARG A 201 10.36 3.83 -23.00
C ARG A 201 9.48 3.58 -24.22
N ARG A 202 10.04 2.91 -25.23
CA ARG A 202 9.41 2.67 -26.52
C ARG A 202 8.78 1.28 -26.61
N GLN A 203 7.54 1.23 -27.06
CA GLN A 203 6.81 0.00 -27.40
C GLN A 203 6.53 -0.11 -28.89
N GLY A 204 6.48 -1.34 -29.39
CA GLY A 204 6.40 -1.61 -30.82
C GLY A 204 6.34 -3.09 -31.14
N LEU A 205 6.33 -3.37 -32.44
CA LEU A 205 6.33 -4.74 -32.97
C LEU A 205 7.75 -5.29 -32.98
N MET A 206 7.92 -6.49 -32.42
CA MET A 206 9.13 -7.30 -32.53
C MET A 206 8.91 -8.32 -33.63
N VAL A 207 9.76 -8.33 -34.64
CA VAL A 207 9.65 -9.25 -35.78
C VAL A 207 10.96 -9.99 -35.99
N ALA A 208 10.89 -11.18 -36.58
CA ALA A 208 12.08 -11.94 -36.91
C ALA A 208 13.07 -11.13 -37.78
N PRO A 209 14.39 -11.37 -37.67
CA PRO A 209 15.39 -10.62 -38.42
C PRO A 209 15.11 -10.61 -39.93
N GLY A 210 15.17 -9.42 -40.55
CA GLY A 210 14.84 -9.23 -41.96
C GLY A 210 13.34 -9.16 -42.26
N ASN A 211 12.48 -9.22 -41.24
CA ASN A 211 11.03 -9.12 -41.33
C ASN A 211 10.40 -10.00 -42.45
N PRO A 212 10.54 -11.34 -42.38
CA PRO A 212 10.15 -12.24 -43.47
C PRO A 212 8.65 -12.22 -43.79
N ARG A 213 7.80 -11.90 -42.81
CA ARG A 213 6.35 -11.73 -42.99
C ARG A 213 5.96 -10.34 -43.50
N LYS A 214 6.90 -9.41 -43.64
CA LYS A 214 6.67 -8.05 -44.12
C LYS A 214 5.59 -7.34 -43.28
N VAL A 215 5.74 -7.37 -41.96
CA VAL A 215 4.84 -6.69 -41.02
C VAL A 215 5.42 -5.30 -40.77
N TYR A 216 4.73 -4.25 -41.21
CA TYR A 216 5.15 -2.85 -41.12
C TYR A 216 4.20 -1.99 -40.28
N GLU A 217 2.96 -2.43 -40.10
CA GLU A 217 1.94 -1.70 -39.35
C GLU A 217 1.00 -2.64 -38.59
N LEU A 218 0.07 -2.08 -37.81
CA LEU A 218 -0.89 -2.89 -37.03
C LEU A 218 -1.88 -3.65 -37.92
N ALA A 219 -2.26 -3.10 -39.07
CA ALA A 219 -3.20 -3.74 -40.00
C ALA A 219 -2.64 -5.06 -40.55
N ASP A 220 -1.31 -5.17 -40.68
CA ASP A 220 -0.63 -6.38 -41.14
C ASP A 220 -0.84 -7.59 -40.21
N LEU A 221 -1.20 -7.36 -38.95
CA LEU A 221 -1.49 -8.41 -37.97
C LEU A 221 -2.80 -9.16 -38.27
N LEU A 222 -3.68 -8.59 -39.10
CA LEU A 222 -4.95 -9.22 -39.50
C LEU A 222 -4.77 -10.31 -40.55
N ARG A 223 -3.57 -10.45 -41.13
CA ARG A 223 -3.29 -11.45 -42.16
C ARG A 223 -3.30 -12.86 -41.55
N PRO A 224 -4.05 -13.83 -42.11
CA PRO A 224 -4.21 -15.16 -41.53
C PRO A 224 -2.90 -15.94 -41.31
N GLU A 225 -1.88 -15.68 -42.13
CA GLU A 225 -0.58 -16.34 -42.07
C GLU A 225 0.40 -15.74 -41.05
N VAL A 226 0.05 -14.61 -40.42
CA VAL A 226 0.88 -13.94 -39.42
C VAL A 226 0.51 -14.45 -38.03
N ARG A 227 1.43 -15.17 -37.38
CA ARG A 227 1.24 -15.66 -36.01
C ARG A 227 1.70 -14.60 -35.03
N PHE A 228 0.77 -14.09 -34.24
CA PHE A 228 1.05 -13.07 -33.23
C PHE A 228 1.15 -13.67 -31.82
N ILE A 229 2.07 -13.14 -31.00
CA ILE A 229 2.16 -13.43 -29.57
C ILE A 229 2.08 -12.12 -28.76
N ASN A 230 1.12 -12.08 -27.83
CA ASN A 230 0.82 -10.89 -27.04
C ASN A 230 1.52 -10.91 -25.67
N ARG A 231 1.31 -9.86 -24.86
CA ARG A 231 1.44 -9.94 -23.41
C ARG A 231 0.13 -10.40 -22.77
N GLN A 232 0.23 -10.98 -21.59
CA GLN A 232 -0.92 -11.38 -20.76
C GLN A 232 -2.03 -10.31 -20.67
N ALA A 233 -3.28 -10.76 -20.59
CA ALA A 233 -4.43 -9.90 -20.33
C ALA A 233 -4.25 -9.07 -19.05
N GLY A 234 -4.71 -7.82 -19.08
CA GLY A 234 -4.56 -6.87 -17.96
C GLY A 234 -3.16 -6.26 -17.79
N SER A 235 -2.20 -6.59 -18.67
CA SER A 235 -0.94 -5.84 -18.72
C SER A 235 -1.14 -4.48 -19.38
N GLY A 236 -0.40 -3.46 -18.94
CA GLY A 236 -0.49 -2.13 -19.57
C GLY A 236 0.00 -2.12 -21.02
N THR A 237 0.91 -3.03 -21.40
CA THR A 237 1.29 -3.28 -22.80
C THR A 237 0.10 -3.75 -23.65
N ARG A 238 -0.72 -4.67 -23.14
CA ARG A 238 -1.90 -5.12 -23.87
C ARG A 238 -2.96 -4.02 -23.95
N LEU A 239 -3.17 -3.25 -22.87
CA LEU A 239 -4.05 -2.08 -22.88
C LEU A 239 -3.59 -1.03 -23.91
N LEU A 240 -2.27 -0.80 -24.03
CA LEU A 240 -1.70 0.09 -25.04
C LEU A 240 -1.97 -0.43 -26.46
N LEU A 241 -1.73 -1.71 -26.72
CA LEU A 241 -2.00 -2.31 -28.03
C LEU A 241 -3.48 -2.22 -28.41
N GLU A 242 -4.39 -2.55 -27.48
CA GLU A 242 -5.84 -2.44 -27.69
C GLU A 242 -6.25 -1.00 -27.99
N GLY A 243 -5.66 -0.02 -27.29
CA GLY A 243 -5.85 1.40 -27.59
C GLY A 243 -5.37 1.80 -28.99
N LEU A 244 -4.19 1.33 -29.41
CA LEU A 244 -3.65 1.60 -30.73
C LEU A 244 -4.50 0.95 -31.85
N LEU A 245 -4.97 -0.28 -31.64
CA LEU A 245 -5.87 -0.98 -32.57
C LEU A 245 -7.21 -0.25 -32.70
N ALA A 246 -7.80 0.17 -31.58
CA ALA A 246 -9.04 0.92 -31.58
C ALA A 246 -8.91 2.26 -32.32
N GLN A 247 -7.79 2.98 -32.13
CA GLN A 247 -7.50 4.22 -32.87
C GLN A 247 -7.37 3.99 -34.38
N ALA A 248 -6.85 2.83 -34.79
CA ALA A 248 -6.75 2.44 -36.18
C ALA A 248 -8.05 1.83 -36.76
N GLY A 249 -9.10 1.67 -35.94
CA GLY A 249 -10.35 1.02 -36.35
C GLY A 249 -10.20 -0.48 -36.64
N LEU A 250 -9.22 -1.14 -36.02
CA LEU A 250 -8.90 -2.56 -36.24
C LEU A 250 -9.52 -3.42 -35.14
N ASP A 251 -10.16 -4.52 -35.53
CA ASP A 251 -10.71 -5.49 -34.59
C ASP A 251 -9.61 -6.43 -34.07
N ALA A 252 -9.33 -6.36 -32.78
CA ALA A 252 -8.38 -7.23 -32.09
C ALA A 252 -8.76 -8.71 -32.22
N GLY A 253 -10.06 -9.05 -32.27
CA GLY A 253 -10.55 -10.42 -32.40
C GLY A 253 -10.21 -11.06 -33.75
N ALA A 254 -9.88 -10.25 -34.76
CA ALA A 254 -9.48 -10.72 -36.08
C ALA A 254 -7.97 -11.01 -36.19
N ILE A 255 -7.16 -10.71 -35.16
CA ILE A 255 -5.72 -10.99 -35.16
C ILE A 255 -5.47 -12.45 -34.74
N PRO A 256 -4.85 -13.29 -35.60
CA PRO A 256 -4.55 -14.68 -35.24
C PRO A 256 -3.56 -14.76 -34.06
N GLY A 257 -4.02 -15.37 -32.97
CA GLY A 257 -3.21 -15.51 -31.75
C GLY A 257 -3.29 -14.33 -30.79
N PHE A 258 -4.22 -13.37 -30.98
CA PHE A 258 -4.36 -12.21 -30.08
C PHE A 258 -4.47 -12.56 -28.59
N GLU A 259 -5.17 -13.66 -28.29
CA GLU A 259 -5.37 -14.16 -26.92
C GLU A 259 -4.19 -14.98 -26.37
N GLN A 260 -3.24 -15.38 -27.22
CA GLN A 260 -2.02 -16.03 -26.77
C GLN A 260 -1.11 -14.96 -26.18
N GLY A 261 -0.67 -15.16 -24.94
CA GLY A 261 0.05 -14.14 -24.20
C GLY A 261 1.18 -14.69 -23.34
N GLU A 262 2.30 -13.99 -23.34
CA GLU A 262 3.45 -14.28 -22.49
C GLU A 262 3.55 -13.33 -21.29
N PHE A 263 4.24 -13.80 -20.25
CA PHE A 263 4.26 -13.09 -18.96
C PHE A 263 5.28 -11.95 -18.89
N THR A 264 6.29 -11.95 -19.75
CA THR A 264 7.37 -10.95 -19.75
C THR A 264 7.68 -10.48 -21.17
N HIS A 265 8.29 -9.30 -21.29
CA HIS A 265 8.73 -8.81 -22.61
C HIS A 265 9.84 -9.69 -23.20
N ALA A 266 10.71 -10.24 -22.35
CA ALA A 266 11.75 -11.17 -22.77
C ALA A 266 11.14 -12.49 -23.29
N ALA A 267 10.07 -12.99 -22.66
CA ALA A 267 9.37 -14.19 -23.13
C ALA A 267 8.71 -13.96 -24.50
N VAL A 268 8.03 -12.82 -24.72
CA VAL A 268 7.51 -12.42 -26.04
C VAL A 268 8.61 -12.42 -27.09
N ALA A 269 9.75 -11.76 -26.79
CA ALA A 269 10.88 -11.70 -27.72
C ALA A 269 11.49 -13.09 -27.98
N ALA A 270 11.65 -13.92 -26.95
CA ALA A 270 12.16 -15.28 -27.09
C ALA A 270 11.23 -16.15 -27.96
N PHE A 271 9.92 -15.98 -27.83
CA PHE A 271 8.90 -16.72 -28.59
C PHE A 271 8.92 -16.36 -30.09
N VAL A 272 9.18 -15.10 -30.42
CA VAL A 272 9.41 -14.67 -31.82
C VAL A 272 10.77 -15.17 -32.31
N ALA A 273 11.83 -15.05 -31.50
CA ALA A 273 13.18 -15.47 -31.87
C ALA A 273 13.30 -16.99 -32.11
N SER A 274 12.49 -17.81 -31.42
CA SER A 274 12.42 -19.26 -31.63
C SER A 274 11.57 -19.66 -32.84
N GLY A 275 10.92 -18.71 -33.51
CA GLY A 275 10.01 -18.96 -34.64
C GLY A 275 8.64 -19.52 -34.25
N MET A 276 8.32 -19.56 -32.95
CA MET A 276 7.00 -19.99 -32.47
C MET A 276 5.91 -18.96 -32.80
N ALA A 277 6.26 -17.68 -32.89
CA ALA A 277 5.45 -16.62 -33.50
C ALA A 277 6.25 -15.86 -34.56
N ASP A 278 5.56 -15.14 -35.44
CA ASP A 278 6.19 -14.29 -36.46
C ASP A 278 6.38 -12.84 -35.95
N VAL A 279 5.50 -12.40 -35.03
CA VAL A 279 5.48 -11.04 -34.49
C VAL A 279 4.97 -11.03 -33.06
N GLY A 280 5.52 -10.14 -32.23
CA GLY A 280 4.99 -9.85 -30.90
C GLY A 280 4.99 -8.35 -30.61
N PHE A 281 4.30 -7.93 -29.54
CA PHE A 281 4.26 -6.52 -29.13
C PHE A 281 4.88 -6.31 -27.75
N GLY A 282 5.75 -5.31 -27.61
CA GLY A 282 6.35 -4.94 -26.33
C GLY A 282 7.51 -3.97 -26.44
N LEU A 283 8.41 -4.01 -25.44
CA LEU A 283 9.53 -3.07 -25.34
C LEU A 283 10.65 -3.36 -26.34
N GLU A 284 11.35 -2.31 -26.77
CA GLU A 284 12.47 -2.43 -27.69
C GLU A 284 13.68 -3.17 -27.12
N THR A 285 14.03 -2.95 -25.85
CA THR A 285 15.22 -3.56 -25.23
C THR A 285 15.28 -5.09 -25.40
N PRO A 286 14.22 -5.87 -25.08
CA PRO A 286 14.24 -7.31 -25.33
C PRO A 286 14.30 -7.67 -26.82
N ALA A 287 13.64 -6.91 -27.72
CA ALA A 287 13.78 -7.14 -29.16
C ALA A 287 15.24 -7.08 -29.59
N ARG A 288 15.98 -6.04 -29.16
CA ARG A 288 17.41 -5.91 -29.44
C ARG A 288 18.25 -7.01 -28.81
N HIS A 289 17.95 -7.40 -27.57
CA HIS A 289 18.66 -8.48 -26.87
C HIS A 289 18.55 -9.81 -27.63
N PHE A 290 17.37 -10.13 -28.15
CA PHE A 290 17.11 -11.32 -28.97
C PHE A 290 17.43 -11.12 -30.46
N LYS A 291 18.09 -10.01 -30.82
CA LYS A 291 18.50 -9.67 -32.20
C LYS A 291 17.33 -9.60 -33.20
N LEU A 292 16.14 -9.28 -32.72
CA LEU A 292 14.95 -9.07 -33.53
C LEU A 292 14.96 -7.67 -34.15
N ASP A 293 14.28 -7.54 -35.29
CA ASP A 293 13.93 -6.23 -35.82
C ASP A 293 12.77 -5.64 -35.01
N PHE A 294 12.76 -4.31 -34.88
CA PHE A 294 11.81 -3.61 -34.03
C PHE A 294 11.19 -2.42 -34.75
N LEU A 295 9.86 -2.38 -34.78
CA LEU A 295 9.08 -1.30 -35.38
C LEU A 295 8.41 -0.50 -34.27
N PRO A 296 8.89 0.71 -33.96
CA PRO A 296 8.34 1.53 -32.88
C PRO A 296 6.95 2.05 -33.23
N LEU A 297 6.01 1.94 -32.30
CA LEU A 297 4.63 2.41 -32.48
C LEU A 297 4.19 3.43 -31.42
N ALA A 298 4.73 3.36 -30.21
CA ALA A 298 4.35 4.25 -29.12
C ALA A 298 5.49 4.48 -28.13
N SER A 299 5.41 5.60 -27.41
CA SER A 299 6.23 5.88 -26.23
C SER A 299 5.35 5.93 -25.00
N GLU A 300 5.89 5.52 -23.86
CA GLU A 300 5.23 5.62 -22.57
C GLU A 300 6.21 6.11 -21.50
N ARG A 301 5.69 6.84 -20.53
CA ARG A 301 6.43 7.22 -19.32
C ARG A 301 6.20 6.18 -18.24
N TYR A 302 7.29 5.73 -17.63
CA TYR A 302 7.30 4.82 -16.50
C TYR A 302 7.56 5.60 -15.21
N PHE A 303 6.70 5.37 -14.24
CA PHE A 303 6.68 6.06 -12.96
C PHE A 303 6.75 5.06 -11.81
N LEU A 304 7.16 5.57 -10.66
CA LEU A 304 6.84 5.01 -9.36
C LEU A 304 5.81 5.91 -8.68
N LEU A 305 4.68 5.35 -8.28
CA LEU A 305 3.71 5.98 -7.41
C LEU A 305 4.16 5.80 -5.95
N CYS A 306 4.06 6.86 -5.16
CA CYS A 306 4.23 6.80 -3.71
C CYS A 306 3.27 7.78 -3.02
N ARG A 307 3.20 7.73 -1.69
CA ARG A 307 2.52 8.76 -0.89
C ARG A 307 3.45 9.95 -0.64
N ALA A 308 2.91 11.17 -0.59
CA ALA A 308 3.70 12.38 -0.34
C ALA A 308 4.28 12.35 1.08
N SER A 309 3.50 11.86 2.04
CA SER A 309 3.95 11.57 3.41
C SER A 309 5.18 10.64 3.47
N SER A 310 5.35 9.75 2.48
CA SER A 310 6.47 8.80 2.43
C SER A 310 7.74 9.36 1.80
N LEU A 311 7.67 10.49 1.08
CA LEU A 311 8.83 11.06 0.37
C LEU A 311 9.99 11.41 1.32
N ALA A 312 9.69 11.83 2.55
CA ALA A 312 10.72 12.20 3.53
C ALA A 312 11.38 10.98 4.22
N THR A 313 10.90 9.75 3.98
CA THR A 313 11.47 8.56 4.61
C THR A 313 12.87 8.26 4.05
N PRO A 314 13.79 7.71 4.88
CA PRO A 314 15.13 7.36 4.41
C PRO A 314 15.14 6.43 3.19
N ALA A 315 14.20 5.47 3.13
CA ALA A 315 14.09 4.52 2.02
C ALA A 315 13.70 5.19 0.69
N LEU A 316 12.71 6.10 0.71
CA LEU A 316 12.34 6.86 -0.50
C LEU A 316 13.41 7.88 -0.88
N GLN A 317 14.09 8.49 0.09
CA GLN A 317 15.23 9.38 -0.18
C GLN A 317 16.39 8.62 -0.83
N ALA A 318 16.67 7.39 -0.42
CA ALA A 318 17.66 6.53 -1.07
C ALA A 318 17.27 6.22 -2.52
N LEU A 319 15.98 5.90 -2.77
CA LEU A 319 15.44 5.70 -4.11
C LEU A 319 15.58 6.95 -4.98
N LEU A 320 15.19 8.12 -4.47
CA LEU A 320 15.33 9.39 -5.18
C LEU A 320 16.80 9.73 -5.43
N GLY A 321 17.69 9.41 -4.50
CA GLY A 321 19.13 9.56 -4.67
C GLY A 321 19.65 8.76 -5.87
N VAL A 322 19.21 7.51 -6.03
CA VAL A 322 19.56 6.67 -7.19
C VAL A 322 18.96 7.23 -8.49
N LEU A 323 17.70 7.68 -8.48
CA LEU A 323 17.09 8.23 -9.70
C LEU A 323 17.74 9.54 -10.17
N HIS A 324 18.31 10.32 -9.26
CA HIS A 324 19.07 11.53 -9.58
C HIS A 324 20.56 11.26 -9.87
N ASP A 325 21.04 10.04 -9.66
CA ASP A 325 22.43 9.64 -9.92
C ASP A 325 22.71 9.62 -11.43
N PRO A 326 23.65 10.44 -11.93
CA PRO A 326 23.99 10.48 -13.36
C PRO A 326 24.44 9.13 -13.92
N ASP A 327 25.10 8.28 -13.12
CA ASP A 327 25.53 6.95 -13.56
C ASP A 327 24.32 6.03 -13.80
N PHE A 328 23.32 6.13 -12.93
CA PHE A 328 22.07 5.39 -13.09
C PHE A 328 21.32 5.87 -14.33
N GLN A 329 21.21 7.18 -14.52
CA GLN A 329 20.55 7.78 -15.70
C GLN A 329 21.25 7.35 -17.00
N ALA A 330 22.59 7.39 -17.04
CA ALA A 330 23.37 6.91 -18.17
C ALA A 330 23.16 5.41 -18.45
N ARG A 331 23.03 4.59 -17.40
CA ARG A 331 22.72 3.16 -17.53
C ARG A 331 21.32 2.94 -18.12
N VAL A 332 20.33 3.76 -17.73
CA VAL A 332 18.99 3.73 -18.32
C VAL A 332 19.01 4.18 -19.79
N ASP A 333 19.73 5.25 -20.11
CA ASP A 333 19.87 5.75 -21.49
C ASP A 333 20.61 4.76 -22.41
N ALA A 334 21.45 3.88 -21.85
CA ALA A 334 22.10 2.82 -22.60
C ALA A 334 21.14 1.67 -22.99
N LEU A 335 19.96 1.57 -22.38
CA LEU A 335 18.96 0.56 -22.73
C LEU A 335 18.25 0.97 -24.05
N PRO A 336 18.24 0.11 -25.09
CA PRO A 336 17.59 0.45 -26.34
C PRO A 336 16.10 0.78 -26.16
N GLY A 337 15.70 1.95 -26.66
CA GLY A 337 14.33 2.44 -26.58
C GLY A 337 13.96 3.09 -25.24
N TYR A 338 14.90 3.27 -24.31
CA TYR A 338 14.70 4.02 -23.08
C TYR A 338 15.33 5.41 -23.16
N ALA A 339 14.81 6.33 -22.35
CA ALA A 339 15.43 7.61 -22.07
C ALA A 339 15.12 8.02 -20.61
N ALA A 340 16.13 8.40 -19.83
CA ALA A 340 16.03 8.84 -18.44
C ALA A 340 15.48 10.28 -18.29
N ARG A 341 14.62 10.71 -19.22
CA ARG A 341 14.06 12.08 -19.24
C ARG A 341 13.28 12.34 -17.97
N HIS A 342 13.63 13.40 -17.26
CA HIS A 342 13.03 13.79 -15.98
C HIS A 342 13.20 12.75 -14.86
N CYS A 343 14.09 11.76 -15.00
CA CYS A 343 14.31 10.74 -13.99
C CYS A 343 14.58 11.36 -12.61
N GLY A 344 13.84 10.91 -11.60
CA GLY A 344 13.85 11.42 -10.23
C GLY A 344 12.91 12.61 -9.98
N ARG A 345 12.33 13.23 -11.01
CA ARG A 345 11.36 14.31 -10.85
C ARG A 345 10.10 13.81 -10.17
N VAL A 346 9.71 14.51 -9.10
CA VAL A 346 8.48 14.25 -8.35
C VAL A 346 7.39 15.22 -8.80
N GLU A 347 6.23 14.69 -9.17
CA GLU A 347 5.07 15.47 -9.61
C GLU A 347 3.81 15.05 -8.82
N PRO A 348 2.87 15.96 -8.54
CA PRO A 348 1.55 15.56 -8.09
C PRO A 348 0.87 14.72 -9.17
N LEU A 349 0.08 13.74 -8.76
CA LEU A 349 -0.78 13.02 -9.68
C LEU A 349 -1.88 13.99 -10.17
N PRO A 350 -1.95 14.32 -11.47
CA PRO A 350 -2.96 15.27 -11.94
C PRO A 350 -4.36 14.68 -11.75
N PRO A 351 -5.35 15.50 -11.33
CA PRO A 351 -6.69 15.02 -11.01
C PRO A 351 -7.33 14.29 -12.21
N PRO A 352 -8.22 13.31 -11.96
CA PRO A 352 -8.95 12.66 -13.05
C PRO A 352 -9.74 13.71 -13.85
N PRO A 353 -9.93 13.50 -15.17
CA PRO A 353 -10.86 14.34 -15.92
C PRO A 353 -12.27 14.18 -15.31
N GLY A 354 -12.91 15.32 -15.04
CA GLY A 354 -14.24 15.40 -14.42
C GLY A 354 -15.39 15.03 -15.34
#